data_AF-A0A835W837-F1
#
_entry.id   AF-A0A835W837-F1
#
_cell.length_a   1.000
_cell.length_b   1.000
_cell.length_c   1.000
_cell.angle_alpha   90.00
_cell.angle_beta   90.00
_cell.angle_gamma   90.00
#
_symmetry.space_group_name_H-M   'P 1'
#
loop_
_entity.id
_entity.type
_entity.pdbx_description
1 polymer ?
#
loop_
_entity_poly.entity_id
_entity_poly.type
_entity_poly.pdbx_seq_one_letter_code
_entity_poly.pdbx_strand_id
1 'polypeptide(L)'
;MDAINVATFWMRLASNAAEAKRTELLACQQLARRMLGKTLAFVPTLKLRQLANVLYAMGKLRLELSKESLGPHLTEHIEARVDELLDEEGFESSIDLAQLWYGLALLCQCGWSGQLLTRLAAGTIERLEAWESLPGVYSALANMTQLAHSISLTSTQKEDLSRAIGVLTDRVEEEQNTYQVLAGTVWATRSLGLPVSKPLLRRQVKQMVLRAAGSRGVRQAAEARARLQLCSTWGIALPAEVRARLVRMRESGGARQ
;
A
#
# COMPACT_ATOMS: atom_id res chain seq x y z
N MET A 1 -1.58 27.38 -24.53
CA MET A 1 -2.21 26.88 -23.29
C MET A 1 -2.05 25.38 -23.30
N ASP A 2 -1.22 24.83 -22.43
CA ASP A 2 -1.06 23.37 -22.33
C ASP A 2 -2.38 22.76 -21.86
N ALA A 3 -2.94 21.85 -22.66
CA ALA A 3 -4.18 21.18 -22.32
C ALA A 3 -3.96 20.33 -21.04
N ILE A 4 -4.60 20.74 -19.93
CA ILE A 4 -4.59 19.93 -18.70
C ILE A 4 -5.48 18.71 -18.96
N ASN A 5 -4.85 17.55 -19.19
CA ASN A 5 -5.59 16.29 -19.25
C ASN A 5 -6.12 15.89 -17.86
N VAL A 6 -7.10 14.99 -17.85
CA VAL A 6 -7.82 14.57 -16.63
C VAL A 6 -6.86 14.05 -15.55
N ALA A 7 -5.86 13.24 -15.90
CA ALA A 7 -4.91 12.71 -14.94
C ALA A 7 -4.04 13.80 -14.28
N THR A 8 -3.55 14.77 -15.07
CA THR A 8 -2.79 15.92 -14.56
C THR A 8 -3.63 16.78 -13.62
N PHE A 9 -4.92 16.97 -13.94
CA PHE A 9 -5.85 17.68 -13.06
C PHE A 9 -5.97 16.98 -11.70
N TRP A 10 -6.21 15.67 -11.69
CA TRP A 10 -6.35 14.88 -10.47
C TRP A 10 -5.10 14.93 -9.59
N MET A 11 -3.92 14.77 -10.20
CA MET A 11 -2.65 14.83 -9.46
C MET A 11 -2.42 16.21 -8.83
N ARG A 12 -2.65 17.30 -9.57
CA ARG A 12 -2.53 18.66 -9.03
C ARG A 12 -3.51 18.91 -7.88
N LEU A 13 -4.74 18.41 -8.02
CA LEU A 13 -5.75 18.54 -6.96
C LEU A 13 -5.33 17.79 -5.69
N ALA A 14 -4.82 16.57 -5.83
CA ALA A 14 -4.31 15.79 -4.70
C ALA A 14 -3.09 16.43 -4.03
N SER A 15 -2.16 16.99 -4.81
CA SER A 15 -1.02 17.74 -4.29
C SER A 15 -1.45 18.96 -3.48
N ASN A 16 -2.36 19.78 -4.03
CA ASN A 16 -2.89 20.94 -3.31
C ASN A 16 -3.61 20.53 -2.01
N ALA A 17 -4.36 19.42 -2.05
CA ALA A 17 -5.04 18.89 -0.88
C ALA A 17 -4.10 18.34 0.21
N ALA A 18 -2.88 17.94 -0.14
CA ALA A 18 -1.90 17.42 0.82
C ALA A 18 -1.30 18.54 1.71
N GLU A 19 -1.22 19.75 1.17
CA GLU A 19 -0.68 20.94 1.86
C GLU A 19 -1.79 21.79 2.50
N ALA A 20 -3.04 21.48 2.17
CA ALA A 20 -4.23 22.21 2.56
C ALA A 20 -4.61 22.06 4.04
N LYS A 21 -5.16 23.14 4.62
CA LYS A 21 -5.91 23.07 5.89
C LYS A 21 -7.21 22.28 5.68
N ARG A 22 -7.84 21.82 6.77
CA ARG A 22 -9.06 20.99 6.72
C ARG A 22 -10.18 21.57 5.85
N THR A 23 -10.38 22.89 5.87
CA THR A 23 -11.39 23.60 5.06
C THR A 23 -11.08 23.55 3.57
N GLU A 24 -9.80 23.64 3.20
CA GLU A 24 -9.33 23.59 1.81
C GLU A 24 -9.38 22.15 1.25
N LEU A 25 -9.17 21.13 2.10
CA LEU A 25 -9.37 19.72 1.73
C LEU A 25 -10.82 19.44 1.33
N LEU A 26 -11.80 19.96 2.09
CA LEU A 26 -13.22 19.80 1.75
C LEU A 26 -13.56 20.46 0.41
N ALA A 27 -13.01 21.65 0.13
CA ALA A 27 -13.16 22.30 -1.16
C ALA A 27 -12.56 21.48 -2.31
N CYS A 28 -11.37 20.89 -2.10
CA CYS A 28 -10.75 20.00 -3.08
C CYS A 28 -11.61 18.76 -3.34
N GLN A 29 -12.19 18.15 -2.30
CA GLN A 29 -13.10 17.01 -2.46
C GLN A 29 -14.40 17.39 -3.19
N GLN A 30 -14.96 18.57 -2.92
CA GLN A 30 -16.14 19.05 -3.65
C GLN A 30 -15.85 19.27 -5.14
N LEU A 31 -14.69 19.85 -5.46
CA LEU A 31 -14.24 20.01 -6.84
C LEU A 31 -14.01 18.64 -7.51
N ALA A 32 -13.40 17.71 -6.79
CA ALA A 32 -13.17 16.34 -7.26
C ALA A 32 -14.47 15.62 -7.64
N ARG A 33 -15.52 15.74 -6.80
CA ARG A 33 -16.85 15.16 -7.09
C ARG A 33 -17.46 15.69 -8.38
N ARG A 34 -17.33 16.99 -8.63
CA ARG A 34 -17.80 17.62 -9.89
C ARG A 34 -17.06 17.10 -11.13
N MET A 35 -15.87 16.54 -10.95
CA MET A 35 -15.03 16.01 -12.03
C MET A 35 -15.24 14.53 -12.28
N LEU A 36 -16.04 13.81 -11.49
CA LEU A 36 -16.31 12.39 -11.68
C LEU A 36 -16.96 12.09 -13.04
N GLY A 37 -17.94 12.89 -13.47
CA GLY A 37 -18.59 12.71 -14.78
C GLY A 37 -17.64 12.89 -15.95
N LYS A 38 -16.74 13.88 -15.88
CA LYS A 38 -15.68 14.03 -16.88
C LYS A 38 -14.70 12.86 -16.81
N THR A 39 -14.31 12.45 -15.61
CA THR A 39 -13.38 11.34 -15.43
C THR A 39 -13.93 10.07 -16.08
N LEU A 40 -15.19 9.72 -15.80
CA LEU A 40 -15.90 8.61 -16.41
C LEU A 40 -15.84 8.63 -17.94
N ALA A 41 -16.14 9.79 -18.55
CA ALA A 41 -16.11 9.94 -20.01
C ALA A 41 -14.72 9.73 -20.63
N PHE A 42 -13.65 9.98 -19.88
CA PHE A 42 -12.27 9.83 -20.37
C PHE A 42 -11.61 8.51 -19.98
N VAL A 43 -12.13 7.76 -19.00
CA VAL A 43 -11.55 6.47 -18.57
C VAL A 43 -11.15 5.57 -19.75
N PRO A 44 -12.00 5.32 -20.76
CA PRO A 44 -11.67 4.44 -21.88
C PRO A 44 -10.44 4.87 -22.70
N THR A 45 -10.02 6.14 -22.60
CA THR A 45 -8.88 6.70 -23.35
C THR A 45 -7.62 6.87 -22.52
N LEU A 46 -7.68 6.59 -21.21
CA LEU A 46 -6.53 6.73 -20.32
C LEU A 46 -5.56 5.56 -20.53
N LYS A 47 -4.27 5.87 -20.54
CA LYS A 47 -3.17 4.88 -20.40
C LYS A 47 -2.99 4.43 -18.96
N LEU A 48 -2.26 3.35 -18.71
CA LEU A 48 -2.06 2.79 -17.37
C LEU A 48 -1.54 3.83 -16.38
N ARG A 49 -0.49 4.57 -16.75
CA ARG A 49 0.05 5.68 -15.95
C ARG A 49 -1.00 6.73 -15.59
N GLN A 50 -1.84 7.09 -16.54
CA GLN A 50 -2.85 8.13 -16.34
C GLN A 50 -3.96 7.62 -15.42
N LEU A 51 -4.43 6.40 -15.63
CA LEU A 51 -5.45 5.77 -14.80
C LEU A 51 -4.97 5.53 -13.36
N ALA A 52 -3.74 5.04 -13.19
CA ALA A 52 -3.10 4.87 -11.89
C ALA A 52 -2.98 6.21 -11.14
N ASN A 53 -2.60 7.29 -11.83
CA ASN A 53 -2.56 8.63 -11.25
C ASN A 53 -3.94 9.13 -10.80
N VAL A 54 -4.99 8.90 -11.60
CA VAL A 54 -6.37 9.27 -11.25
C VAL A 54 -6.81 8.53 -9.98
N LEU A 55 -6.65 7.20 -9.94
CA LEU A 55 -7.01 6.38 -8.79
C LEU A 55 -6.20 6.74 -7.54
N TYR A 56 -4.90 6.96 -7.69
CA TYR A 56 -4.03 7.40 -6.62
C TYR A 56 -4.50 8.73 -6.02
N ALA A 57 -4.80 9.71 -6.87
CA ALA A 57 -5.30 11.02 -6.45
C ALA A 57 -6.67 10.93 -5.75
N MET A 58 -7.60 10.13 -6.28
CA MET A 58 -8.89 9.87 -5.62
C MET A 58 -8.71 9.26 -4.23
N GLY A 59 -7.79 8.30 -4.09
CA GLY A 59 -7.42 7.71 -2.81
C GLY A 59 -6.81 8.74 -1.83
N LYS A 60 -5.92 9.63 -2.30
CA LYS A 60 -5.35 10.72 -1.50
C LYS A 60 -6.40 11.69 -1.00
N LEU A 61 -7.38 12.00 -1.84
CA LEU A 61 -8.53 12.85 -1.51
C LEU A 61 -9.57 12.12 -0.64
N ARG A 62 -9.40 10.82 -0.38
CA ARG A 62 -10.32 9.98 0.41
C ARG A 62 -11.75 10.06 -0.12
N LEU A 63 -11.90 9.96 -1.43
CA LEU A 63 -13.24 9.91 -2.02
C LEU A 63 -13.92 8.58 -1.68
N GLU A 64 -15.20 8.66 -1.36
CA GLU A 64 -16.01 7.49 -1.08
C GLU A 64 -16.89 7.20 -2.29
N LEU A 65 -16.33 6.65 -3.37
CA LEU A 65 -17.06 6.46 -4.63
C LEU A 65 -18.36 5.66 -4.46
N SER A 66 -18.41 4.70 -3.53
CA SER A 66 -19.64 3.97 -3.16
C SER A 66 -20.82 4.86 -2.73
N LYS A 67 -20.54 6.10 -2.29
CA LYS A 67 -21.54 7.10 -1.89
C LYS A 67 -21.84 8.12 -2.98
N GLU A 68 -21.12 8.07 -4.10
CA GLU A 68 -21.29 8.97 -5.23
C GLU A 68 -22.21 8.33 -6.28
N SER A 69 -23.11 9.10 -6.88
CA SER A 69 -24.08 8.57 -7.86
C SER A 69 -23.42 7.92 -9.08
N LEU A 70 -22.27 8.44 -9.51
CA LEU A 70 -21.48 7.90 -10.62
C LEU A 70 -20.48 6.83 -10.19
N GLY A 71 -20.36 6.55 -8.89
CA GLY A 71 -19.37 5.63 -8.34
C GLY A 71 -19.41 4.24 -8.96
N PRO A 72 -20.56 3.53 -8.96
CA PRO A 72 -20.65 2.19 -9.53
C PRO A 72 -20.26 2.12 -11.01
N HIS A 73 -20.73 3.08 -11.83
CA HIS A 73 -20.38 3.14 -13.24
C HIS A 73 -18.89 3.41 -13.47
N LEU A 74 -18.31 4.28 -12.64
CA LEU A 74 -16.89 4.57 -12.70
C LEU A 74 -16.05 3.36 -12.29
N THR A 75 -16.46 2.63 -11.26
CA THR A 75 -15.83 1.36 -10.87
C THR A 75 -15.81 0.37 -12.02
N GLU A 76 -16.96 0.10 -12.65
CA GLU A 76 -17.07 -0.83 -13.79
C GLU A 76 -16.15 -0.43 -14.96
N HIS A 77 -16.15 0.85 -15.37
CA HIS A 77 -15.31 1.32 -16.46
C HIS A 77 -13.82 1.29 -16.11
N ILE A 78 -13.48 1.60 -14.86
CA ILE A 78 -12.10 1.51 -14.39
C ILE A 78 -11.64 0.07 -14.41
N GLU A 79 -12.44 -0.88 -13.94
CA GLU A 79 -12.09 -2.29 -13.93
C GLU A 79 -11.84 -2.83 -15.34
N ALA A 80 -12.78 -2.57 -16.26
CA ALA A 80 -12.65 -2.96 -17.66
C ALA A 80 -11.38 -2.36 -18.28
N ARG A 81 -11.12 -1.06 -18.02
CA ARG A 81 -9.95 -0.39 -18.57
C ARG A 81 -8.65 -0.87 -17.95
N VAL A 82 -8.61 -1.16 -16.64
CA VAL A 82 -7.40 -1.75 -16.03
C VAL A 82 -7.14 -3.11 -16.66
N ASP A 83 -8.15 -3.96 -16.82
CA ASP A 83 -7.98 -5.29 -17.40
C ASP A 83 -7.38 -5.22 -18.82
N GLU A 84 -7.95 -4.37 -19.68
CA GLU A 84 -7.45 -4.09 -21.04
C GLU A 84 -6.01 -3.57 -21.02
N LEU A 85 -5.70 -2.62 -20.14
CA LEU A 85 -4.36 -2.03 -20.04
C LEU A 85 -3.30 -3.02 -19.52
N LEU A 86 -3.70 -3.99 -18.70
CA LEU A 86 -2.79 -5.06 -18.27
C LEU A 86 -2.47 -6.03 -19.43
N ASP A 87 -3.39 -6.21 -20.38
CA ASP A 87 -3.13 -6.95 -21.62
C ASP A 87 -2.23 -6.15 -22.59
N GLU A 88 -2.44 -4.84 -22.72
CA GLU A 88 -1.71 -3.99 -23.67
C GLU A 88 -0.33 -3.54 -23.18
N GLU A 89 -0.26 -3.03 -21.94
CA GLU A 89 0.92 -2.35 -21.39
C GLU A 89 1.72 -3.22 -20.42
N GLY A 90 1.14 -4.32 -19.90
CA GLY A 90 1.83 -5.26 -19.01
C GLY A 90 1.99 -4.80 -17.56
N PHE A 91 3.06 -5.27 -16.91
CA PHE A 91 3.31 -5.15 -15.46
C PHE A 91 4.69 -4.54 -15.12
N GLU A 92 5.36 -3.93 -16.09
CA GLU A 92 6.77 -3.52 -16.00
C GLU A 92 6.96 -2.31 -15.07
N SER A 93 5.99 -1.39 -15.06
CA SER A 93 6.13 -0.13 -14.35
C SER A 93 5.78 -0.26 -12.86
N SER A 94 6.83 -0.36 -12.03
CA SER A 94 6.70 -0.42 -10.57
C SER A 94 5.94 0.77 -9.97
N ILE A 95 6.12 1.96 -10.53
CA ILE A 95 5.45 3.18 -10.04
C ILE A 95 3.96 3.11 -10.35
N ASP A 96 3.59 2.67 -11.56
CA ASP A 96 2.19 2.59 -11.97
C ASP A 96 1.43 1.57 -11.15
N LEU A 97 2.01 0.38 -10.97
CA LEU A 97 1.42 -0.67 -10.15
C LEU A 97 1.33 -0.25 -8.68
N ALA A 98 2.34 0.41 -8.11
CA ALA A 98 2.28 0.90 -6.74
C ALA A 98 1.19 1.96 -6.53
N GLN A 99 1.00 2.87 -7.49
CA GLN A 99 -0.06 3.88 -7.46
C GLN A 99 -1.45 3.26 -7.67
N LEU A 100 -1.56 2.29 -8.57
CA LEU A 100 -2.78 1.54 -8.83
C LEU A 100 -3.22 0.79 -7.57
N TRP A 101 -2.34 0.02 -6.95
CA TRP A 101 -2.61 -0.67 -5.68
C TRP A 101 -3.05 0.29 -4.59
N TYR A 102 -2.39 1.45 -4.47
CA TYR A 102 -2.78 2.47 -3.49
C TYR A 102 -4.20 2.98 -3.73
N GLY A 103 -4.54 3.33 -4.97
CA GLY A 103 -5.87 3.80 -5.32
C GLY A 103 -6.94 2.75 -5.05
N LEU A 104 -6.73 1.51 -5.50
CA LEU A 104 -7.68 0.40 -5.29
C LEU A 104 -7.90 0.12 -3.79
N ALA A 105 -6.84 0.08 -2.99
CA ALA A 105 -6.95 -0.20 -1.56
C ALA A 105 -7.67 0.90 -0.79
N LEU A 106 -7.42 2.17 -1.12
CA LEU A 106 -8.07 3.32 -0.48
C LEU A 106 -9.51 3.54 -0.93
N LEU A 107 -9.90 2.91 -2.04
CA LEU A 107 -11.23 2.93 -2.60
C LEU A 107 -11.93 1.55 -2.46
N CYS A 108 -11.49 0.72 -1.51
CA CYS A 108 -11.94 -0.66 -1.37
C CYS A 108 -13.46 -0.81 -1.13
N GLN A 109 -14.12 0.23 -0.61
CA GLN A 109 -15.57 0.32 -0.46
C GLN A 109 -16.35 0.17 -1.77
N CYS A 110 -15.69 0.26 -2.93
CA CYS A 110 -16.31 0.05 -4.23
C CYS A 110 -16.56 -1.43 -4.55
N GLY A 111 -15.98 -2.36 -3.79
CA GLY A 111 -16.16 -3.80 -4.02
C GLY A 111 -15.50 -4.27 -5.31
N TRP A 112 -14.21 -3.96 -5.50
CA TRP A 112 -13.47 -4.31 -6.70
C TRP A 112 -13.57 -5.81 -7.05
N SER A 113 -13.65 -6.11 -8.35
CA SER A 113 -13.67 -7.46 -8.90
C SER A 113 -12.50 -8.30 -8.37
N GLY A 114 -12.84 -9.41 -7.70
CA GLY A 114 -11.84 -10.34 -7.19
C GLY A 114 -10.99 -10.97 -8.30
N GLN A 115 -11.56 -11.14 -9.50
CA GLN A 115 -10.82 -11.62 -10.68
C GLN A 115 -9.74 -10.61 -11.09
N LEU A 116 -10.10 -9.33 -11.20
CA LEU A 116 -9.15 -8.26 -11.52
C LEU A 116 -8.05 -8.16 -10.47
N LEU A 117 -8.42 -8.15 -9.19
CA LEU A 117 -7.46 -8.06 -8.09
C LEU A 117 -6.52 -9.27 -8.05
N THR A 118 -7.03 -10.46 -8.33
CA THR A 118 -6.24 -11.70 -8.40
C THR A 118 -5.25 -11.66 -9.57
N ARG A 119 -5.72 -11.23 -10.76
CA ARG A 119 -4.87 -11.05 -11.94
C ARG A 119 -3.77 -10.01 -11.69
N LEU A 120 -4.13 -8.86 -11.13
CA LEU A 120 -3.19 -7.80 -10.79
C LEU A 120 -2.15 -8.28 -9.77
N ALA A 121 -2.57 -9.05 -8.76
CA ALA A 121 -1.68 -9.63 -7.76
C ALA A 121 -0.69 -10.60 -8.40
N ALA A 122 -1.17 -11.51 -9.26
CA ALA A 122 -0.33 -12.46 -9.98
C ALA A 122 0.78 -11.75 -10.78
N GLY A 123 0.42 -10.81 -11.66
CA GLY A 123 1.41 -10.08 -12.46
C GLY A 123 2.34 -9.18 -11.62
N THR A 124 1.84 -8.62 -10.51
CA THR A 124 2.69 -7.86 -9.57
C THR A 124 3.74 -8.77 -8.92
N ILE A 125 3.36 -9.99 -8.51
CA ILE A 125 4.26 -10.96 -7.86
C ILE A 125 5.42 -11.33 -8.79
N GLU A 126 5.14 -11.59 -10.07
CA GLU A 126 6.15 -11.96 -11.07
C GLU A 126 7.24 -10.90 -11.28
N ARG A 127 6.92 -9.63 -11.00
CA ARG A 127 7.84 -8.49 -11.19
C ARG A 127 8.44 -7.98 -9.90
N LEU A 128 7.94 -8.40 -8.74
CA LEU A 128 8.21 -7.76 -7.45
C LEU A 128 9.71 -7.77 -7.07
N GLU A 129 10.42 -8.85 -7.37
CA GLU A 129 11.86 -8.98 -7.09
C GLU A 129 12.70 -7.97 -7.87
N ALA A 130 12.28 -7.65 -9.11
CA ALA A 130 12.97 -6.73 -10.00
C ALA A 130 12.73 -5.25 -9.67
N TRP A 131 11.84 -4.92 -8.73
CA TRP A 131 11.56 -3.54 -8.36
C TRP A 131 12.70 -2.94 -7.55
N GLU A 132 13.37 -1.93 -8.09
CA GLU A 132 14.44 -1.21 -7.40
C GLU A 132 13.91 -0.42 -6.18
N SER A 133 12.73 0.19 -6.30
CA SER A 133 12.16 1.03 -5.24
C SER A 133 11.53 0.20 -4.12
N LEU A 134 12.29 0.00 -3.04
CA LEU A 134 11.80 -0.61 -1.80
C LEU A 134 10.55 0.08 -1.21
N PRO A 135 10.44 1.44 -1.17
CA PRO A 135 9.19 2.08 -0.75
C PRO A 135 7.99 1.75 -1.65
N GLY A 136 8.20 1.59 -2.95
CA GLY A 136 7.17 1.16 -3.90
C GLY A 136 6.70 -0.27 -3.61
N VAL A 137 7.63 -1.19 -3.35
CA VAL A 137 7.35 -2.57 -2.93
C VAL A 137 6.55 -2.61 -1.64
N TYR A 138 6.97 -1.85 -0.62
CA TYR A 138 6.22 -1.73 0.63
C TYR A 138 4.78 -1.29 0.37
N SER A 139 4.60 -0.21 -0.40
CA SER A 139 3.28 0.34 -0.72
C SER A 139 2.41 -0.70 -1.43
N ALA A 140 2.94 -1.38 -2.46
CA ALA A 140 2.20 -2.41 -3.18
C ALA A 140 1.77 -3.55 -2.26
N LEU A 141 2.69 -4.13 -1.47
CA LEU A 141 2.37 -5.23 -0.55
C LEU A 141 1.37 -4.83 0.54
N ALA A 142 1.53 -3.64 1.13
CA ALA A 142 0.63 -3.15 2.16
C ALA A 142 -0.79 -2.91 1.63
N ASN A 143 -0.92 -2.42 0.39
CA ASN A 143 -2.22 -2.19 -0.24
C ASN A 143 -2.86 -3.48 -0.76
N MET A 144 -2.07 -4.40 -1.33
CA MET A 144 -2.53 -5.74 -1.68
C MET A 144 -3.05 -6.50 -0.45
N THR A 145 -2.38 -6.37 0.70
CA THR A 145 -2.82 -6.94 1.99
C THR A 145 -4.21 -6.45 2.41
N GLN A 146 -4.52 -5.17 2.22
CA GLN A 146 -5.84 -4.62 2.56
C GLN A 146 -6.97 -5.25 1.74
N LEU A 147 -6.65 -5.68 0.52
CA LEU A 147 -7.57 -6.30 -0.43
C LEU A 147 -7.51 -7.84 -0.43
N ALA A 148 -6.74 -8.44 0.50
CA ALA A 148 -6.44 -9.87 0.49
C ALA A 148 -7.68 -10.78 0.51
N HIS A 149 -8.80 -10.33 1.11
CA HIS A 149 -10.05 -11.10 1.15
C HIS A 149 -10.69 -11.32 -0.22
N SER A 150 -10.38 -10.46 -1.21
CA SER A 150 -10.88 -10.56 -2.58
C SER A 150 -9.85 -11.16 -3.54
N ILE A 151 -8.66 -11.53 -3.05
CA ILE A 151 -7.55 -12.04 -3.87
C ILE A 151 -7.42 -13.55 -3.65
N SER A 152 -7.43 -14.32 -4.74
CA SER A 152 -7.32 -15.78 -4.72
C SER A 152 -6.04 -16.26 -5.42
N LEU A 153 -4.94 -16.31 -4.68
CA LEU A 153 -3.65 -16.81 -5.20
C LEU A 153 -3.58 -18.34 -5.21
N THR A 154 -3.03 -18.91 -6.28
CA THR A 154 -2.65 -20.33 -6.37
C THR A 154 -1.49 -20.66 -5.43
N SER A 155 -1.27 -21.95 -5.15
CA SER A 155 -0.12 -22.40 -4.33
C SER A 155 1.21 -21.92 -4.91
N THR A 156 1.39 -22.01 -6.23
CA THR A 156 2.61 -21.54 -6.92
C THR A 156 2.81 -20.04 -6.74
N GLN A 157 1.78 -19.22 -6.95
CA GLN A 157 1.88 -17.77 -6.74
C GLN A 157 2.20 -17.40 -5.28
N LYS A 158 1.70 -18.17 -4.31
CA LYS A 158 2.05 -17.97 -2.89
C LYS A 158 3.51 -18.34 -2.60
N GLU A 159 4.03 -19.39 -3.23
CA GLU A 159 5.44 -19.77 -3.15
C GLU A 159 6.35 -18.71 -3.80
N ASP A 160 5.98 -18.21 -4.97
CA ASP A 160 6.70 -17.15 -5.67
C ASP A 160 6.73 -15.85 -4.86
N LEU A 161 5.60 -15.45 -4.28
CA LEU A 161 5.57 -14.29 -3.39
C LEU A 161 6.39 -14.53 -2.11
N SER A 162 6.40 -15.76 -1.57
CA SER A 162 7.24 -16.11 -0.42
C SER A 162 8.74 -16.00 -0.75
N ARG A 163 9.14 -16.43 -1.96
CA ARG A 163 10.50 -16.28 -2.49
C ARG A 163 10.88 -14.81 -2.62
N ALA A 164 10.02 -14.01 -3.24
CA ALA A 164 10.23 -12.58 -3.41
C ALA A 164 10.38 -11.86 -2.07
N ILE A 165 9.54 -12.20 -1.09
CA ILE A 165 9.63 -11.69 0.28
C ILE A 165 10.99 -12.04 0.93
N GLY A 166 11.53 -13.23 0.66
CA GLY A 166 12.88 -13.63 1.09
C GLY A 166 13.96 -12.69 0.56
N VAL A 167 13.98 -12.49 -0.77
CA VAL A 167 14.93 -11.59 -1.46
C VAL A 167 14.81 -10.15 -0.96
N LEU A 168 13.59 -9.64 -0.80
CA LEU A 168 13.34 -8.30 -0.27
C LEU A 168 13.84 -8.13 1.18
N THR A 169 13.75 -9.19 1.99
CA THR A 169 14.26 -9.17 3.36
C THR A 169 15.79 -9.06 3.39
N ASP A 170 16.48 -9.71 2.45
CA ASP A 170 17.93 -9.58 2.29
C ASP A 170 18.31 -8.14 1.87
N ARG A 171 17.61 -7.56 0.89
CA ARG A 171 17.84 -6.17 0.44
C ARG A 171 17.64 -5.11 1.53
N VAL A 172 16.63 -5.27 2.39
CA VAL A 172 16.41 -4.32 3.52
C VAL A 172 17.53 -4.39 4.57
N GLU A 173 18.28 -5.48 4.64
CA GLU A 173 19.44 -5.57 5.54
C GLU A 173 20.53 -4.57 5.12
N GLU A 174 20.68 -4.35 3.82
CA GLU A 174 21.64 -3.44 3.18
C GLU A 174 21.19 -1.98 3.23
N GLU A 175 19.88 -1.70 3.06
CA GLU A 175 19.32 -0.35 3.02
C GLU A 175 18.73 0.11 4.38
N GLN A 176 19.47 0.93 5.15
CA GLN A 176 19.13 1.27 6.55
C GLN A 176 17.79 2.00 6.77
N ASN A 177 17.18 2.61 5.75
CA ASN A 177 16.00 3.48 5.88
C ASN A 177 14.67 2.86 5.39
N THR A 178 14.65 1.59 5.00
CA THR A 178 13.49 0.95 4.34
C THR A 178 12.83 -0.16 5.17
N TYR A 179 12.96 -0.12 6.51
CA TYR A 179 12.37 -1.12 7.41
C TYR A 179 10.83 -1.24 7.32
N GLN A 180 10.14 -0.23 6.76
CA GLN A 180 8.70 -0.28 6.52
C GLN A 180 8.32 -1.43 5.59
N VAL A 181 9.18 -1.77 4.62
CA VAL A 181 9.00 -2.93 3.73
C VAL A 181 8.76 -4.21 4.52
N LEU A 182 9.51 -4.42 5.61
CA LEU A 182 9.37 -5.62 6.46
C LEU A 182 8.01 -5.70 7.14
N ALA A 183 7.39 -4.56 7.46
CA ALA A 183 6.02 -4.57 7.96
C ALA A 183 5.06 -5.02 6.84
N GLY A 184 5.23 -4.48 5.62
CA GLY A 184 4.44 -4.87 4.45
C GLY A 184 4.55 -6.37 4.15
N THR A 185 5.76 -6.94 4.19
CA THR A 185 5.97 -8.38 3.95
C THR A 185 5.37 -9.27 5.04
N VAL A 186 5.48 -8.88 6.31
CA VAL A 186 4.87 -9.62 7.43
C VAL A 186 3.34 -9.62 7.33
N TRP A 187 2.74 -8.48 7.00
CA TRP A 187 1.30 -8.39 6.81
C TRP A 187 0.83 -9.17 5.60
N ALA A 188 1.52 -9.06 4.46
CA ALA A 188 1.22 -9.84 3.26
C ALA A 188 1.29 -11.34 3.54
N THR A 189 2.34 -11.79 4.26
CA THR A 189 2.51 -13.20 4.66
C THR A 189 1.29 -13.73 5.41
N ARG A 190 0.81 -12.96 6.39
CA ARG A 190 -0.34 -13.35 7.20
C ARG A 190 -1.64 -13.30 6.39
N SER A 191 -1.90 -12.20 5.70
CA SER A 191 -3.20 -11.94 5.07
C SER A 191 -3.43 -12.77 3.82
N LEU A 192 -2.38 -13.10 3.07
CA LEU A 192 -2.47 -13.94 1.86
C LEU A 192 -2.21 -15.43 2.16
N GLY A 193 -1.94 -15.78 3.43
CA GLY A 193 -1.71 -17.15 3.88
C GLY A 193 -0.50 -17.78 3.17
N LEU A 194 0.64 -17.08 3.19
CA LEU A 194 1.84 -17.49 2.47
C LEU A 194 2.63 -18.57 3.24
N PRO A 195 3.23 -19.55 2.55
CA PRO A 195 4.02 -20.62 3.16
C PRO A 195 5.43 -20.16 3.56
N VAL A 196 5.53 -19.10 4.35
CA VAL A 196 6.82 -18.54 4.79
C VAL A 196 7.36 -19.33 5.98
N SER A 197 8.65 -19.69 5.92
CA SER A 197 9.30 -20.44 7.00
C SER A 197 9.36 -19.62 8.30
N LYS A 198 9.17 -20.29 9.45
CA LYS A 198 9.31 -19.65 10.78
C LYS A 198 10.65 -18.92 10.98
N PRO A 199 11.80 -19.43 10.50
CA PRO A 199 13.07 -18.71 10.56
C PRO A 199 13.05 -17.37 9.82
N LEU A 200 12.50 -17.33 8.60
CA LEU A 200 12.41 -16.10 7.80
C LEU A 200 11.50 -15.07 8.48
N LEU A 201 10.32 -15.49 8.96
CA LEU A 201 9.43 -14.64 9.75
C LEU A 201 10.12 -14.07 10.99
N ARG A 202 10.84 -14.91 11.74
CA ARG A 202 11.59 -14.47 12.92
C ARG A 202 12.68 -13.46 12.55
N ARG A 203 13.36 -13.65 11.42
CA ARG A 203 14.37 -12.70 10.89
C ARG A 203 13.73 -11.36 10.56
N GLN A 204 12.61 -11.35 9.84
CA GLN A 204 11.87 -10.12 9.48
C GLN A 204 11.39 -9.36 10.71
N VAL A 205 10.75 -10.04 11.66
CA VAL A 205 10.26 -9.40 12.89
C VAL A 205 11.45 -8.87 13.70
N LYS A 206 12.56 -9.62 13.80
CA LYS A 206 13.80 -9.16 14.46
C LYS A 206 14.33 -7.86 13.82
N GLN A 207 14.51 -7.84 12.50
CA GLN A 207 14.97 -6.65 11.78
C GLN A 207 14.01 -5.47 11.95
N MET A 208 12.69 -5.69 11.82
CA MET A 208 11.67 -4.65 11.99
C MET A 208 11.75 -4.02 13.39
N VAL A 209 11.83 -4.83 14.44
CA VAL A 209 11.88 -4.33 15.82
C VAL A 209 13.21 -3.60 16.08
N LEU A 210 14.35 -4.19 15.69
CA LEU A 210 15.67 -3.58 15.91
C LEU A 210 15.81 -2.23 15.18
N ARG A 211 15.38 -2.15 13.93
CA ARG A 211 15.46 -0.91 13.12
C ARG A 211 14.44 0.14 13.55
N ALA A 212 13.21 -0.25 13.89
CA ALA A 212 12.21 0.68 14.41
C ALA A 212 12.59 1.26 15.78
N ALA A 213 13.33 0.50 16.58
CA ALA A 213 13.82 0.96 17.86
C ALA A 213 15.18 1.68 17.78
N GLY A 214 15.99 1.44 16.76
CA GLY A 214 17.16 2.27 16.46
C GLY A 214 16.76 3.65 15.93
N SER A 215 15.79 3.69 15.01
CA SER A 215 15.23 4.94 14.48
C SER A 215 14.29 5.61 15.50
N ARG A 216 14.06 6.92 15.40
CA ARG A 216 12.96 7.62 16.13
C ARG A 216 11.56 7.22 15.61
N GLY A 217 11.43 6.01 15.05
CA GLY A 217 10.23 5.51 14.37
C GLY A 217 9.15 4.95 15.31
N VAL A 218 9.44 4.82 16.61
CA VAL A 218 8.42 4.59 17.64
C VAL A 218 8.01 5.94 18.18
N ARG A 219 6.74 6.33 17.96
CA ARG A 219 6.25 7.66 18.38
C ARG A 219 5.21 7.60 19.50
N GLN A 220 4.62 6.42 19.74
CA GLN A 220 3.50 6.26 20.68
C GLN A 220 3.68 5.04 21.60
N ALA A 221 3.06 5.10 22.78
CA ALA A 221 3.09 4.03 23.78
C ALA A 221 2.44 2.73 23.29
N ALA A 222 1.36 2.82 22.49
CA ALA A 222 0.69 1.66 21.91
C ALA A 222 1.61 0.88 20.95
N GLU A 223 2.37 1.59 20.11
CA GLU A 223 3.34 0.98 19.22
C GLU A 223 4.52 0.36 19.98
N ALA A 224 4.96 0.99 21.08
CA ALA A 224 5.99 0.44 21.94
C ALA A 224 5.54 -0.87 22.60
N ARG A 225 4.27 -0.94 23.05
CA ARG A 225 3.64 -2.18 23.58
C ARG A 225 3.60 -3.27 22.52
N ALA A 226 3.10 -2.97 21.32
CA ALA A 226 3.01 -3.94 20.24
C ALA A 226 4.38 -4.53 19.87
N ARG A 227 5.43 -3.69 19.82
CA ARG A 227 6.80 -4.13 19.54
C ARG A 227 7.40 -5.00 20.65
N LEU A 228 7.19 -4.64 21.92
CA LEU A 228 7.64 -5.48 23.06
C LEU A 228 6.92 -6.83 23.10
N GLN A 229 5.62 -6.86 22.80
CA GLN A 229 4.85 -8.09 22.70
C GLN A 229 5.39 -8.98 21.58
N LEU A 230 5.64 -8.43 20.40
CA LEU A 230 6.27 -9.16 19.30
C LEU A 230 7.64 -9.74 19.70
N CYS A 231 8.45 -9.00 20.45
CA CYS A 231 9.74 -9.53 20.91
C CYS A 231 9.58 -10.73 21.83
N SER A 232 8.62 -10.66 22.76
CA SER A 232 8.32 -11.76 23.68
C SER A 232 7.81 -12.99 22.91
N THR A 233 6.82 -12.80 22.04
CA THR A 233 6.19 -13.87 21.25
C THR A 233 7.19 -14.60 20.36
N TRP A 234 8.15 -13.88 19.78
CA TRP A 234 9.10 -14.44 18.81
C TRP A 234 10.50 -14.68 19.38
N GLY A 235 10.68 -14.52 20.69
CA GLY A 235 11.96 -14.72 21.38
C GLY A 235 13.08 -13.85 20.80
N ILE A 236 12.80 -12.57 20.53
CA ILE A 236 13.75 -11.62 19.96
C ILE A 236 14.44 -10.87 21.10
N ALA A 237 15.75 -11.08 21.23
CA ALA A 237 16.58 -10.30 22.14
C ALA A 237 16.81 -8.89 21.58
N LEU A 238 16.32 -7.89 22.29
CA LEU A 238 16.56 -6.48 22.00
C LEU A 238 17.86 -6.00 22.68
N PRO A 239 18.64 -5.11 22.04
CA PRO A 239 19.69 -4.37 22.72
C PRO A 239 19.16 -3.68 23.98
N ALA A 240 19.95 -3.67 25.05
CA ALA A 240 19.52 -3.19 26.36
C ALA A 240 18.96 -1.75 26.31
N GLU A 241 19.63 -0.86 25.57
CA GLU A 241 19.22 0.54 25.40
C GLU A 241 17.88 0.68 24.67
N VAL A 242 17.69 -0.08 23.60
CA VAL A 242 16.45 -0.15 22.82
C VAL A 242 15.30 -0.66 23.69
N ARG A 243 15.53 -1.73 24.46
CA ARG A 243 14.53 -2.29 25.37
C ARG A 243 14.14 -1.28 26.44
N ALA A 244 15.13 -0.65 27.08
CA ALA A 244 14.90 0.38 28.10
C ALA A 244 14.13 1.59 27.55
N ARG A 245 14.39 2.00 26.30
CA ARG A 245 13.63 3.06 25.63
C ARG A 245 12.17 2.67 25.42
N LEU A 246 11.91 1.50 24.84
CA LEU A 246 10.53 1.03 24.58
C LEU A 246 9.72 0.83 25.86
N VAL A 247 10.35 0.32 26.93
CA VAL A 247 9.72 0.15 28.25
C VAL A 247 9.33 1.50 28.84
N ARG A 248 10.24 2.50 28.84
CA ARG A 248 9.92 3.87 29.27
C ARG A 248 8.77 4.48 28.48
N MET A 249 8.75 4.31 27.16
CA MET A 249 7.66 4.82 26.31
C MET A 249 6.33 4.15 26.62
N ARG A 250 6.30 2.82 26.82
CA ARG A 250 5.10 2.06 27.23
C ARG A 250 4.49 2.62 28.52
N GLU A 251 5.35 2.94 29.50
CA GLU A 251 4.96 3.39 30.84
C GLU A 251 4.53 4.85 30.84
N SER A 252 5.19 5.72 30.06
CA SER A 252 4.80 7.14 29.93
C SER A 252 3.40 7.37 29.37
N GLY A 253 2.86 6.43 28.57
CA GLY A 253 1.48 6.49 28.07
C GLY A 253 0.43 5.91 29.03
N GLY A 254 0.84 5.38 30.18
CA GLY A 254 -0.07 4.89 31.24
C GLY A 254 -0.33 5.89 32.36
N ALA A 255 0.40 7.02 32.40
CA ALA A 255 0.31 8.02 33.47
C ALA A 255 -0.78 9.10 33.25
N ARG A 256 -1.69 8.88 32.30
CA ARG A 256 -2.90 9.70 32.10
C ARG A 256 -4.10 8.77 31.97
N GLN A 257 -4.53 8.21 33.10
CA GLN A 257 -5.89 7.73 33.32
C GLN A 257 -6.36 8.27 34.65
#